data_AF-A0A6P2AKV0-F1
#
_entry.id   AF-A0A6P2AKV0-F1
#
_cell.length_a   1.000
_cell.length_b   1.000
_cell.length_c   1.000
_cell.angle_alpha   90.00
_cell.angle_beta   90.00
_cell.angle_gamma   90.00
#
_symmetry.space_group_name_H-M   'P 1'
#
loop_
_entity.id
_entity.type
_entity.pdbx_description
1 polymer ?
#
loop_
_entity_poly.entity_id
_entity_poly.type
_entity_poly.pdbx_seq_one_letter_code
_entity_poly.pdbx_strand_id
1 'polypeptide(L)'
;MTFSRIRSRAVIAIILLAMGGTFVSCTTPSTTPETADVGTRSGEVRTSSFIVEEHESIVITDDLHIIAEEEVVVLGELLGERGATIEITAPSITVHGTIQAGDGEDRNGVLEHGQDGGSVILNSPQIDLTGAAVVGGHGGSAGPAGNGGHGGDVLLNDAVNIISVRARLIGGNGGTPGHGINGHGEAARSGGHGGSGGSVRQHRAQRLVR
;
A
#
# COMPACT_ATOMS: atom_id res chain seq x y z
N MET A 1 53.90 10.42 -1.16
CA MET A 1 52.92 11.19 -1.96
C MET A 1 51.71 11.44 -1.09
N THR A 2 51.53 12.72 -0.79
CA THR A 2 50.52 13.38 0.04
C THR A 2 49.15 13.35 -0.64
N PHE A 3 48.05 13.19 0.11
CA PHE A 3 47.00 14.21 0.27
C PHE A 3 45.89 13.73 1.22
N SER A 4 45.95 14.28 2.43
CA SER A 4 44.84 14.36 3.38
C SER A 4 43.77 15.31 2.81
N ARG A 5 42.50 14.92 2.88
CA ARG A 5 41.35 15.84 2.70
C ARG A 5 40.39 15.68 3.87
N ILE A 6 40.68 16.46 4.90
CA ILE A 6 39.71 16.93 5.89
C ILE A 6 38.77 17.89 5.15
N ARG A 7 37.46 17.62 5.14
CA ARG A 7 36.45 18.62 4.75
C ARG A 7 35.60 18.97 5.96
N SER A 8 35.86 20.19 6.40
CA SER A 8 35.23 20.94 7.47
C SER A 8 33.71 20.98 7.34
N ARG A 9 33.01 20.63 8.42
CA ARG A 9 31.60 20.99 8.60
C ARG A 9 31.55 22.45 9.06
N ALA A 10 30.99 23.31 8.22
CA ALA A 10 30.69 24.69 8.57
C ALA A 10 29.51 24.69 9.56
N VAL A 11 29.78 25.09 10.80
CA VAL A 11 28.75 25.38 11.80
C VAL A 11 28.36 26.85 11.59
N ILE A 12 27.19 27.08 11.01
CA ILE A 12 26.60 28.41 10.89
C ILE A 12 25.90 28.71 12.21
N ALA A 13 26.49 29.59 13.01
CA ALA A 13 25.86 30.17 14.19
C ALA A 13 24.95 31.33 13.75
N ILE A 14 23.63 31.14 13.88
CA ILE A 14 22.64 32.20 13.65
C ILE A 14 22.38 32.91 14.97
N ILE A 15 22.75 34.19 15.02
CA ILE A 15 22.45 35.11 16.12
C ILE A 15 21.02 35.62 15.93
N LEU A 16 20.10 35.27 16.84
CA LEU A 16 18.73 35.79 16.85
C LEU A 16 18.67 37.08 17.69
N LEU A 17 18.44 38.22 17.03
CA LEU A 17 18.01 39.45 17.69
C LEU A 17 16.49 39.41 17.90
N ALA A 18 16.07 39.48 19.16
CA ALA A 18 14.67 39.59 19.54
C ALA A 18 14.13 40.99 19.23
N MET A 19 13.18 41.08 18.29
CA MET A 19 12.21 42.17 18.24
C MET A 19 10.81 41.57 18.12
N GLY A 20 9.95 41.93 19.06
CA GLY A 20 8.60 41.40 19.21
C GLY A 20 7.73 41.73 18.01
N GLY A 21 7.32 40.68 17.30
CA GLY A 21 6.17 40.65 16.41
C GLY A 21 5.35 39.43 16.76
N THR A 22 4.05 39.57 16.89
CA THR A 22 3.12 38.43 16.91
C THR A 22 3.20 37.72 15.58
N PHE A 23 4.00 36.65 15.51
CA PHE A 23 4.07 35.77 14.36
C PHE A 23 2.86 34.84 14.39
N VAL A 24 2.04 34.93 13.35
CA VAL A 24 1.16 33.84 12.94
C VAL A 24 2.10 32.70 12.55
N SER A 25 2.17 31.63 13.35
CA SER A 25 2.90 30.41 13.01
C SER A 25 2.24 29.78 11.80
N CYS A 26 2.71 30.15 10.61
CA CYS A 26 2.55 29.33 9.43
C CYS A 26 3.59 28.22 9.57
N THR A 27 3.15 27.05 10.04
CA THR A 27 3.98 25.85 10.09
C THR A 27 4.48 25.59 8.68
N THR A 28 5.76 25.84 8.45
CA THR A 28 6.39 25.54 7.16
C THR A 28 6.44 24.03 7.05
N PRO A 29 5.96 23.42 5.95
CA PRO A 29 6.12 21.99 5.75
C PRO A 29 7.62 21.67 5.81
N SER A 30 7.98 20.73 6.67
CA SER A 30 9.34 20.20 6.75
C SER A 30 9.67 19.56 5.40
N THR A 31 10.69 20.07 4.72
CA THR A 31 11.26 19.47 3.49
C THR A 31 12.29 18.37 3.79
N THR A 32 12.35 17.91 5.03
CA THR A 32 13.18 16.74 5.38
C THR A 32 12.45 15.50 4.88
N PRO A 33 13.06 14.66 4.03
CA PRO A 33 12.46 13.39 3.66
C PRO A 33 12.14 12.61 4.94
N GLU A 34 10.87 12.27 5.13
CA GLU A 34 10.46 11.39 6.22
C GLU A 34 10.89 9.98 5.82
N THR A 35 12.01 9.52 6.38
CA THR A 35 12.30 8.09 6.41
C THR A 35 11.17 7.46 7.21
N ALA A 36 10.46 6.53 6.60
CA ALA A 36 9.31 5.95 7.24
C ALA A 36 9.76 5.21 8.51
N ASP A 37 9.42 5.75 9.69
CA ASP A 37 9.77 5.08 10.96
C ASP A 37 9.26 3.63 10.92
N VAL A 38 10.18 2.69 11.19
CA VAL A 38 9.92 1.25 11.28
C VAL A 38 8.78 1.02 12.28
N GLY A 39 7.66 0.45 11.83
CA GLY A 39 6.50 0.24 12.68
C GLY A 39 5.20 0.00 11.94
N THR A 40 4.09 0.16 12.67
CA THR A 40 2.73 0.03 12.16
C THR A 40 2.22 1.36 11.60
N ARG A 41 1.58 1.36 10.44
CA ARG A 41 0.96 2.54 9.81
C ARG A 41 -0.49 2.25 9.39
N SER A 42 -1.33 3.29 9.37
CA SER A 42 -2.70 3.25 8.86
C SER A 42 -3.21 4.66 8.55
N GLY A 43 -4.30 4.77 7.80
CA GLY A 43 -4.96 6.03 7.49
C GLY A 43 -4.29 6.78 6.33
N GLU A 44 -4.16 8.09 6.45
CA GLU A 44 -3.62 8.94 5.38
C GLU A 44 -2.26 9.52 5.79
N VAL A 45 -1.25 9.36 4.94
CA VAL A 45 0.10 9.90 5.14
C VAL A 45 0.41 10.90 4.03
N ARG A 46 0.65 12.15 4.40
CA ARG A 46 1.04 13.22 3.46
C ARG A 46 2.48 13.64 3.71
N THR A 47 3.31 13.60 2.67
CA THR A 47 4.74 13.95 2.75
C THR A 47 5.23 14.54 1.44
N SER A 48 6.40 15.18 1.43
CA SER A 48 7.06 15.54 0.17
C SER A 48 7.54 14.29 -0.57
N SER A 49 8.19 13.38 0.16
CA SER A 49 8.74 12.14 -0.36
C SER A 49 8.54 11.02 0.67
N PHE A 50 8.27 9.80 0.21
CA PHE A 50 8.12 8.63 1.07
C PHE A 50 9.11 7.55 0.64
N ILE A 51 10.02 7.16 1.54
CA ILE A 51 11.07 6.19 1.24
C ILE A 51 11.00 5.06 2.28
N VAL A 52 10.92 3.83 1.78
CA VAL A 52 11.09 2.58 2.55
C VAL A 52 12.42 1.98 2.14
N GLU A 53 13.40 2.02 3.04
CA GLU A 53 14.77 1.62 2.73
C GLU A 53 14.89 0.09 2.57
N GLU A 54 16.01 -0.34 1.97
CA GLU A 54 16.32 -1.77 1.87
C GLU A 54 16.41 -2.37 3.28
N HIS A 55 15.76 -3.54 3.48
CA HIS A 55 15.62 -4.23 4.77
C HIS A 55 14.66 -3.57 5.79
N GLU A 56 14.00 -2.47 5.46
CA GLU A 56 12.89 -1.96 6.26
C GLU A 56 11.58 -2.68 5.89
N SER A 57 10.73 -2.87 6.90
CA SER A 57 9.42 -3.48 6.75
C SER A 57 8.41 -2.66 7.53
N ILE A 58 7.35 -2.21 6.85
CA ILE A 58 6.26 -1.44 7.43
C ILE A 58 5.00 -2.28 7.36
N VAL A 59 4.39 -2.47 8.53
CA VAL A 59 3.16 -3.22 8.66
C VAL A 59 1.97 -2.26 8.61
N ILE A 60 1.00 -2.57 7.78
CA ILE A 60 -0.15 -1.72 7.50
C ILE A 60 -1.37 -2.37 8.12
N THR A 61 -1.86 -1.82 9.24
CA THR A 61 -2.87 -2.47 10.08
C THR A 61 -4.30 -2.21 9.63
N ASP A 62 -4.51 -1.12 8.89
CA ASP A 62 -5.76 -0.73 8.23
C ASP A 62 -5.41 -0.07 6.90
N ASP A 63 -6.42 0.31 6.10
CA ASP A 63 -6.20 1.00 4.83
C ASP A 63 -5.21 2.16 4.95
N LEU A 64 -4.23 2.19 4.04
CA LEU A 64 -3.19 3.20 3.99
C LEU A 64 -3.24 3.94 2.66
N HIS A 65 -3.34 5.26 2.74
CA HIS A 65 -3.20 6.16 1.59
C HIS A 65 -1.96 7.04 1.75
N ILE A 66 -0.93 6.76 0.95
CA ILE A 66 0.28 7.57 0.88
C ILE A 66 0.12 8.60 -0.23
N ILE A 67 0.24 9.88 0.10
CA ILE A 67 0.19 10.99 -0.83
C ILE A 67 1.54 11.73 -0.74
N ALA A 68 2.36 11.56 -1.78
CA ALA A 68 3.65 12.24 -1.90
C ALA A 68 3.62 13.32 -2.97
N GLU A 69 4.23 14.48 -2.68
CA GLU A 69 4.32 15.59 -3.62
C GLU A 69 5.37 15.38 -4.71
N GLU A 70 6.39 14.56 -4.45
CA GLU A 70 7.51 14.34 -5.35
C GLU A 70 7.64 12.87 -5.77
N GLU A 71 8.01 11.99 -4.85
CA GLU A 71 8.25 10.59 -5.15
C GLU A 71 7.94 9.64 -3.99
N VAL A 72 7.66 8.39 -4.37
CA VAL A 72 7.57 7.26 -3.45
C VAL A 72 8.56 6.20 -3.90
N VAL A 73 9.45 5.78 -3.01
CA VAL A 73 10.47 4.77 -3.27
C VAL A 73 10.34 3.64 -2.27
N VAL A 74 10.05 2.42 -2.76
CA VAL A 74 9.91 1.22 -1.94
C VAL A 74 11.01 0.24 -2.30
N LEU A 75 12.09 0.25 -1.50
CA LEU A 75 13.20 -0.71 -1.60
C LEU A 75 12.99 -1.89 -0.64
N GLY A 76 12.36 -1.65 0.51
CA GLY A 76 11.99 -2.65 1.51
C GLY A 76 10.59 -3.26 1.29
N GLU A 77 9.83 -3.41 2.38
CA GLU A 77 8.53 -4.09 2.38
C GLU A 77 7.40 -3.21 2.93
N LEU A 78 6.27 -3.19 2.22
CA LEU A 78 4.98 -2.69 2.69
C LEU A 78 4.01 -3.87 2.79
N LEU A 79 3.62 -4.24 4.01
CA LEU A 79 2.86 -5.45 4.29
C LEU A 79 1.54 -5.11 4.97
N GLY A 80 0.43 -5.27 4.25
CA GLY A 80 -0.93 -5.13 4.76
C GLY A 80 -1.35 -6.31 5.63
N GLU A 81 -2.15 -6.02 6.64
CA GLU A 81 -2.86 -7.00 7.45
C GLU A 81 -4.37 -6.95 7.16
N ARG A 82 -5.08 -8.07 7.35
CA ARG A 82 -6.54 -8.12 7.49
C ARG A 82 -7.35 -7.31 6.45
N GLY A 83 -7.12 -7.58 5.17
CA GLY A 83 -7.85 -6.90 4.10
C GLY A 83 -7.40 -5.46 3.83
N ALA A 84 -6.35 -4.95 4.48
CA ALA A 84 -5.90 -3.58 4.31
C ALA A 84 -5.49 -3.29 2.86
N THR A 85 -6.04 -2.19 2.33
CA THR A 85 -5.72 -1.66 1.01
C THR A 85 -4.57 -0.66 1.10
N ILE A 86 -3.63 -0.74 0.15
CA ILE A 86 -2.49 0.16 0.05
C ILE A 86 -2.66 1.00 -1.20
N GLU A 87 -2.94 2.28 -1.01
CA GLU A 87 -3.01 3.27 -2.08
C GLU A 87 -1.82 4.22 -2.02
N ILE A 88 -1.14 4.39 -3.14
CA ILE A 88 0.03 5.27 -3.28
C ILE A 88 -0.24 6.24 -4.41
N THR A 89 -0.22 7.53 -4.11
CA THR A 89 -0.38 8.62 -5.08
C THR A 89 0.87 9.51 -5.05
N ALA A 90 1.58 9.56 -6.18
CA ALA A 90 2.78 10.39 -6.32
C ALA A 90 3.08 10.71 -7.79
N PRO A 91 3.80 11.79 -8.10
CA PRO A 91 4.29 12.03 -9.47
C PRO A 91 5.21 10.94 -10.01
N SER A 92 5.98 10.28 -9.13
CA SER A 92 6.82 9.13 -9.49
C SER A 92 6.77 8.06 -8.40
N ILE A 93 6.57 6.80 -8.80
CA ILE A 93 6.60 5.64 -7.91
C ILE A 93 7.68 4.68 -8.39
N THR A 94 8.63 4.34 -7.52
CA THR A 94 9.68 3.36 -7.76
C THR A 94 9.55 2.22 -6.75
N VAL A 95 9.39 1.00 -7.22
CA VAL A 95 9.31 -0.20 -6.38
C VAL A 95 10.39 -1.18 -6.83
N HIS A 96 11.31 -1.49 -5.92
CA HIS A 96 12.26 -2.58 -6.06
C HIS A 96 12.02 -3.70 -5.05
N GLY A 97 11.34 -3.39 -3.95
CA GLY A 97 10.99 -4.33 -2.89
C GLY A 97 9.60 -4.96 -3.07
N THR A 98 8.90 -5.15 -1.96
CA THR A 98 7.60 -5.83 -1.90
C THR A 98 6.50 -4.89 -1.42
N ILE A 99 5.36 -4.91 -2.11
CA ILE A 99 4.10 -4.31 -1.65
C ILE A 99 3.04 -5.39 -1.67
N GLN A 100 2.51 -5.75 -0.50
CA GLN A 100 1.47 -6.76 -0.36
C GLN A 100 0.32 -6.17 0.43
N ALA A 101 -0.88 -6.18 -0.14
CA ALA A 101 -2.09 -5.81 0.59
C ALA A 101 -2.53 -6.93 1.56
N GLY A 102 -3.41 -6.59 2.51
CA GLY A 102 -3.80 -7.51 3.56
C GLY A 102 -4.73 -8.62 3.08
N ASP A 103 -4.52 -9.84 3.56
CA ASP A 103 -5.43 -10.96 3.31
C ASP A 103 -6.72 -10.80 4.15
N GLY A 104 -7.87 -11.13 3.57
CA GLY A 104 -9.15 -11.15 4.25
C GLY A 104 -9.23 -12.28 5.27
N GLU A 105 -9.90 -12.03 6.40
CA GLU A 105 -10.03 -13.02 7.47
C GLU A 105 -11.00 -14.15 7.11
N ASP A 106 -10.62 -15.36 7.51
CA ASP A 106 -11.53 -16.51 7.53
C ASP A 106 -12.63 -16.31 8.58
N ARG A 107 -13.85 -16.73 8.24
CA ARG A 107 -14.97 -16.81 9.18
C ARG A 107 -15.38 -18.25 9.42
N ASN A 108 -15.86 -18.51 10.62
CA ASN A 108 -16.23 -19.86 11.05
C ASN A 108 -17.70 -19.96 11.50
N GLY A 109 -18.40 -18.84 11.68
CA GLY A 109 -19.78 -18.82 12.09
C GLY A 109 -20.74 -19.22 10.97
N VAL A 110 -21.91 -19.72 11.36
CA VAL A 110 -22.97 -20.07 10.43
C VAL A 110 -23.46 -18.82 9.70
N LEU A 111 -23.55 -18.89 8.37
CA LEU A 111 -23.83 -17.79 7.44
C LEU A 111 -22.78 -16.68 7.38
N GLU A 112 -21.64 -16.82 8.06
CA GLU A 112 -20.61 -15.78 8.00
C GLU A 112 -19.85 -15.83 6.68
N HIS A 113 -19.71 -14.66 6.07
CA HIS A 113 -18.96 -14.48 4.83
C HIS A 113 -17.47 -14.29 5.13
N GLY A 114 -16.61 -14.94 4.35
CA GLY A 114 -15.19 -14.65 4.41
C GLY A 114 -14.91 -13.19 4.04
N GLN A 115 -13.91 -12.58 4.66
CA GLN A 115 -13.59 -11.18 4.41
C GLN A 115 -12.89 -10.98 3.07
N ASP A 116 -13.04 -9.81 2.47
CA ASP A 116 -12.32 -9.48 1.24
C ASP A 116 -10.84 -9.19 1.53
N GLY A 117 -9.98 -9.55 0.59
CA GLY A 117 -8.57 -9.15 0.58
C GLY A 117 -8.40 -7.72 0.08
N GLY A 118 -7.38 -7.03 0.59
CA GLY A 118 -7.07 -5.66 0.26
C GLY A 118 -6.43 -5.52 -1.12
N SER A 119 -6.53 -4.33 -1.71
CA SER A 119 -5.95 -4.04 -3.03
C SER A 119 -4.65 -3.25 -2.92
N VAL A 120 -3.83 -3.29 -3.97
CA VAL A 120 -2.71 -2.36 -4.14
C VAL A 120 -3.02 -1.42 -5.30
N ILE A 121 -3.00 -0.11 -5.04
CA ILE A 121 -3.37 0.92 -6.00
C ILE A 121 -2.19 1.89 -6.13
N LEU A 122 -1.57 1.92 -7.32
CA LEU A 122 -0.47 2.84 -7.63
C LEU A 122 -0.98 3.89 -8.62
N ASN A 123 -1.16 5.12 -8.15
CA ASN A 123 -1.60 6.26 -8.94
C ASN A 123 -0.39 7.16 -9.24
N SER A 124 0.17 7.01 -10.44
CA SER A 124 1.31 7.84 -10.85
C SER A 124 1.46 7.87 -12.36
N PRO A 125 1.83 9.03 -12.94
CA PRO A 125 2.20 9.08 -14.35
C PRO A 125 3.48 8.29 -14.67
N GLN A 126 4.35 8.04 -13.69
CA GLN A 126 5.60 7.31 -13.84
C GLN A 126 5.71 6.21 -12.78
N ILE A 127 5.70 4.95 -13.22
CA ILE A 127 5.88 3.79 -12.33
C ILE A 127 7.07 2.95 -12.81
N ASP A 128 8.06 2.75 -11.94
CA ASP A 128 9.18 1.83 -12.15
C ASP A 128 9.06 0.64 -11.21
N LEU A 129 8.91 -0.56 -11.78
CA LEU A 129 8.78 -1.83 -11.09
C LEU A 129 9.96 -2.71 -11.51
N THR A 130 11.12 -2.53 -10.87
CA THR A 130 12.34 -3.26 -11.20
C THR A 130 12.65 -4.26 -10.09
N GLY A 131 12.44 -5.55 -10.35
CA GLY A 131 12.55 -6.60 -9.34
C GLY A 131 11.40 -6.65 -8.32
N ALA A 132 10.42 -5.74 -8.45
CA ALA A 132 9.30 -5.59 -7.53
C ALA A 132 8.40 -6.83 -7.42
N ALA A 133 7.85 -7.05 -6.23
CA ALA A 133 6.67 -7.89 -6.02
C ALA A 133 5.49 -7.03 -5.55
N VAL A 134 4.41 -6.96 -6.33
CA VAL A 134 3.18 -6.24 -5.98
C VAL A 134 2.01 -7.22 -5.95
N VAL A 135 1.41 -7.41 -4.79
CA VAL A 135 0.47 -8.51 -4.52
C VAL A 135 -0.80 -7.99 -3.83
N GLY A 136 -1.96 -8.25 -4.44
CA GLY A 136 -3.26 -8.05 -3.80
C GLY A 136 -3.55 -9.15 -2.77
N GLY A 137 -4.33 -8.83 -1.74
CA GLY A 137 -4.65 -9.75 -0.66
C GLY A 137 -5.61 -10.86 -1.07
N HIS A 138 -5.45 -12.06 -0.50
CA HIS A 138 -6.36 -13.17 -0.68
C HIS A 138 -7.70 -12.89 0.02
N GLY A 139 -8.81 -13.34 -0.56
CA GLY A 139 -10.11 -13.36 0.11
C GLY A 139 -10.18 -14.48 1.15
N GLY A 140 -10.78 -14.20 2.30
CA GLY A 140 -10.98 -15.15 3.38
C GLY A 140 -12.05 -16.20 3.06
N SER A 141 -11.95 -17.35 3.69
CA SER A 141 -12.91 -18.46 3.58
C SER A 141 -14.15 -18.21 4.45
N ALA A 142 -15.28 -18.74 4.00
CA ALA A 142 -16.55 -18.58 4.70
C ALA A 142 -16.80 -19.66 5.75
N GLY A 143 -17.64 -19.32 6.72
CA GLY A 143 -18.23 -20.28 7.64
C GLY A 143 -19.37 -21.07 6.98
N PRO A 144 -19.96 -22.08 7.64
CA PRO A 144 -21.01 -22.93 7.07
C PRO A 144 -22.17 -22.11 6.46
N ALA A 145 -22.59 -22.47 5.25
CA ALA A 145 -23.59 -21.75 4.45
C ALA A 145 -23.25 -20.27 4.12
N GLY A 146 -22.00 -19.84 4.35
CA GLY A 146 -21.49 -18.52 3.98
C GLY A 146 -20.74 -18.51 2.64
N ASN A 147 -20.56 -17.32 2.06
CA ASN A 147 -19.79 -17.11 0.82
C ASN A 147 -18.34 -16.70 1.13
N GLY A 148 -17.37 -17.17 0.33
CA GLY A 148 -15.98 -16.76 0.45
C GLY A 148 -15.78 -15.29 0.02
N GLY A 149 -14.77 -14.64 0.58
CA GLY A 149 -14.42 -13.25 0.28
C GLY A 149 -13.69 -13.10 -1.05
N HIS A 150 -13.71 -11.91 -1.62
CA HIS A 150 -13.03 -11.59 -2.87
C HIS A 150 -11.54 -11.35 -2.66
N GLY A 151 -10.71 -11.77 -3.61
CA GLY A 151 -9.29 -11.39 -3.63
C GLY A 151 -9.13 -9.95 -4.13
N GLY A 152 -8.12 -9.25 -3.61
CA GLY A 152 -7.84 -7.85 -3.96
C GLY A 152 -7.14 -7.67 -5.30
N ASP A 153 -7.34 -6.51 -5.90
CA ASP A 153 -6.79 -6.14 -7.20
C ASP A 153 -5.39 -5.51 -7.06
N VAL A 154 -4.62 -5.52 -8.14
CA VAL A 154 -3.44 -4.65 -8.31
C VAL A 154 -3.74 -3.68 -9.46
N LEU A 155 -3.84 -2.39 -9.13
CA LEU A 155 -4.23 -1.33 -10.05
C LEU A 155 -3.07 -0.37 -10.30
N LEU A 156 -2.70 -0.20 -11.56
CA LEU A 156 -1.71 0.79 -12.00
C LEU A 156 -2.45 1.88 -12.79
N ASN A 157 -2.68 3.03 -12.15
CA ASN A 157 -3.49 4.11 -12.69
C ASN A 157 -2.63 5.29 -13.12
N ASP A 158 -3.15 6.01 -14.12
CA ASP A 158 -2.56 7.24 -14.70
C ASP A 158 -1.17 7.08 -15.30
N ALA A 159 -0.63 5.87 -15.32
CA ALA A 159 0.71 5.58 -15.80
C ALA A 159 0.85 5.85 -17.29
N VAL A 160 1.58 6.92 -17.60
CA VAL A 160 2.05 7.26 -18.95
C VAL A 160 3.27 6.42 -19.29
N ASN A 161 4.16 6.22 -18.30
CA ASN A 161 5.36 5.40 -18.43
C ASN A 161 5.37 4.30 -17.35
N ILE A 162 5.52 3.05 -17.79
CA ILE A 162 5.75 1.91 -16.90
C ILE A 162 7.03 1.21 -17.34
N ILE A 163 8.01 1.18 -16.43
CA ILE A 163 9.18 0.32 -16.57
C ILE A 163 8.89 -0.90 -15.70
N SER A 164 8.92 -2.09 -16.30
CA SER A 164 8.68 -3.34 -15.58
C SER A 164 9.74 -4.34 -15.97
N VAL A 165 10.74 -4.49 -15.10
CA VAL A 165 11.88 -5.39 -15.33
C VAL A 165 11.84 -6.46 -14.25
N ARG A 166 11.47 -7.69 -14.62
CA ARG A 166 11.33 -8.82 -13.69
C ARG A 166 10.36 -8.57 -12.54
N ALA A 167 9.39 -7.66 -12.71
CA ALA A 167 8.34 -7.46 -11.72
C ALA A 167 7.35 -8.62 -11.70
N ARG A 168 6.78 -8.88 -10.53
CA ARG A 168 5.70 -9.85 -10.32
C ARG A 168 4.47 -9.12 -9.79
N LEU A 169 3.43 -9.03 -10.62
CA LEU A 169 2.15 -8.40 -10.27
C LEU A 169 1.08 -9.50 -10.16
N ILE A 170 0.38 -9.57 -9.03
CA ILE A 170 -0.55 -10.67 -8.74
C ILE A 170 -1.77 -10.13 -8.02
N GLY A 171 -2.97 -10.38 -8.55
CA GLY A 171 -4.20 -10.17 -7.79
C GLY A 171 -4.42 -11.32 -6.79
N GLY A 172 -5.17 -11.06 -5.72
CA GLY A 172 -5.45 -12.05 -4.70
C GLY A 172 -6.31 -13.20 -5.20
N ASN A 173 -6.20 -14.38 -4.60
CA ASN A 173 -7.16 -15.45 -4.85
C ASN A 173 -8.48 -15.17 -4.12
N GLY A 174 -9.61 -15.64 -4.65
CA GLY A 174 -10.88 -15.62 -3.92
C GLY A 174 -10.92 -16.69 -2.82
N GLY A 175 -11.72 -16.43 -1.79
CA GLY A 175 -11.91 -17.30 -0.63
C GLY A 175 -12.79 -18.51 -0.92
N THR A 176 -12.69 -19.54 -0.09
CA THR A 176 -13.47 -20.77 -0.27
C THR A 176 -14.90 -20.63 0.27
N PRO A 177 -15.90 -21.30 -0.35
CA PRO A 177 -17.27 -21.31 0.16
C PRO A 177 -17.42 -22.13 1.44
N GLY A 178 -18.42 -21.77 2.23
CA GLY A 178 -18.91 -22.57 3.33
C GLY A 178 -19.69 -23.81 2.87
N HIS A 179 -19.51 -24.93 3.58
CA HIS A 179 -20.32 -26.14 3.37
C HIS A 179 -21.77 -25.93 3.83
N GLY A 180 -22.73 -26.68 3.27
CA GLY A 180 -24.15 -26.58 3.66
C GLY A 180 -24.42 -27.15 5.06
N ILE A 181 -25.51 -26.71 5.69
CA ILE A 181 -25.95 -27.19 7.00
C ILE A 181 -27.27 -27.95 6.90
N ASN A 182 -27.32 -29.13 7.52
CA ASN A 182 -28.51 -29.96 7.61
C ASN A 182 -29.17 -29.78 8.98
N GLY A 183 -30.47 -29.50 8.98
CA GLY A 183 -31.22 -29.16 10.18
C GLY A 183 -31.47 -30.35 11.12
N HIS A 184 -30.76 -30.41 12.24
CA HIS A 184 -31.28 -30.98 13.48
C HIS A 184 -31.63 -29.84 14.43
N GLY A 185 -32.67 -29.07 14.09
CA GLY A 185 -33.15 -27.92 14.88
C GLY A 185 -33.02 -26.55 14.21
N GLU A 186 -32.27 -26.44 13.11
CA GLU A 186 -32.21 -25.25 12.24
C GLU A 186 -32.80 -25.53 10.85
N ALA A 187 -33.16 -24.49 10.09
CA ALA A 187 -33.57 -24.67 8.70
C ALA A 187 -32.38 -25.19 7.86
N ALA A 188 -32.61 -26.22 7.04
CA ALA A 188 -31.59 -26.71 6.12
C ALA A 188 -31.17 -25.60 5.14
N ARG A 189 -29.87 -25.46 4.90
CA ARG A 189 -29.31 -24.46 3.99
C ARG A 189 -28.23 -25.06 3.11
N SER A 190 -28.28 -24.70 1.83
CA SER A 190 -27.20 -24.97 0.88
C SER A 190 -25.89 -24.34 1.34
N GLY A 191 -24.76 -24.88 0.85
CA GLY A 191 -23.47 -24.20 0.99
C GLY A 191 -23.45 -22.86 0.24
N GLY A 192 -22.50 -21.99 0.58
CA GLY A 192 -22.33 -20.72 -0.12
C GLY A 192 -21.50 -20.84 -1.41
N HIS A 193 -21.17 -19.69 -1.98
CA HIS A 193 -20.36 -19.55 -3.19
C HIS A 193 -18.91 -19.16 -2.87
N GLY A 194 -17.96 -19.63 -3.68
CA GLY A 194 -16.57 -19.20 -3.54
C GLY A 194 -16.41 -17.73 -3.95
N GLY A 195 -15.40 -17.09 -3.39
CA GLY A 195 -15.01 -15.72 -3.74
C GLY A 195 -14.40 -15.64 -5.13
N SER A 196 -14.43 -14.43 -5.70
CA SER A 196 -13.75 -14.16 -6.98
C SER A 196 -12.29 -13.81 -6.72
N GLY A 197 -11.39 -14.25 -7.61
CA GLY A 197 -10.00 -13.77 -7.59
C GLY A 197 -9.89 -12.31 -8.07
N GLY A 198 -8.87 -11.62 -7.59
CA GLY A 198 -8.43 -10.30 -8.00
C GLY A 198 -7.70 -10.32 -9.34
N SER A 199 -7.63 -9.15 -9.95
CA SER A 199 -7.07 -8.88 -11.26
C SER A 199 -5.89 -7.92 -11.17
N VAL A 200 -4.99 -8.00 -12.15
CA VAL A 200 -4.01 -6.94 -12.39
C VAL A 200 -4.56 -6.07 -13.53
N ARG A 201 -4.75 -4.77 -13.29
CA ARG A 201 -5.26 -3.83 -14.30
C ARG A 201 -4.36 -2.62 -14.42
N GLN A 202 -4.20 -2.17 -15.67
CA GLN A 202 -3.55 -0.91 -15.98
C GLN A 202 -4.58 0.05 -16.59
N HIS A 203 -4.81 1.18 -15.95
CA HIS A 203 -5.60 2.27 -16.49
C HIS A 203 -4.67 3.37 -16.99
N ARG A 204 -4.52 3.48 -18.31
CA ARG A 204 -3.81 4.60 -18.92
C ARG A 204 -4.65 5.86 -18.82
N ALA A 205 -4.00 6.96 -18.44
CA ALA A 205 -4.57 8.29 -18.64
C ALA A 205 -4.89 8.47 -20.14
N GLN A 206 -6.16 8.64 -20.48
CA GLN A 206 -6.54 9.00 -21.84
C GLN A 206 -5.97 10.38 -22.11
N ARG A 207 -4.91 10.45 -22.92
CA ARG A 207 -4.32 11.70 -23.39
C ARG A 207 -5.41 12.43 -24.19
N LEU A 208 -6.12 13.36 -23.55
CA LEU A 208 -7.04 14.26 -24.23
C LEU A 208 -6.18 15.22 -25.06
N VAL A 209 -5.92 14.86 -26.30
CA VAL A 209 -5.28 15.73 -27.28
C VAL A 209 -6.25 16.88 -27.54
N ARG A 210 -5.91 18.08 -27.07
CA ARG A 210 -6.53 19.35 -27.48
C ARG A 210 -5.56 20.12 -28.35
#